data_AF-A0A957NWL2-F1
#
_entry.id   AF-A0A957NWL2-F1
#
_cell.length_a   1.000
_cell.length_b   1.000
_cell.length_c   1.000
_cell.angle_alpha   90.00
_cell.angle_beta   90.00
_cell.angle_gamma   90.00
#
_symmetry.space_group_name_H-M   'P 1'
#
loop_
_entity.id
_entity.type
_entity.pdbx_description
1 polymer ?
#
loop_
_entity_poly.entity_id
_entity_poly.type
_entity_poly.pdbx_seq_one_letter_code
_entity_poly.pdbx_strand_id
1 'polypeptide(L)' 'PRRLAGQQVSSPDIRAGMALVLAALAADGVTTIGNVRQIDRGYEQIDAKLRQLGAHIERIEG' A
#
# COMPACT_ATOMS: atom_id res chain seq x y z
N PRO A 1 -21.83 -0.91 7.48
CA PRO A 1 -20.44 -0.71 7.00
C PRO A 1 -20.26 -1.26 5.58
N ARG A 2 -19.59 -0.51 4.70
CA ARG A 2 -19.25 -0.97 3.35
C ARG A 2 -17.85 -1.60 3.38
N ARG A 3 -17.67 -2.73 2.71
CA ARG A 3 -16.35 -3.35 2.58
C ARG A 3 -15.44 -2.46 1.74
N LEU A 4 -14.16 -2.43 2.09
CA LEU A 4 -13.14 -1.82 1.25
C LEU A 4 -12.98 -2.66 -0.02
N ALA A 5 -12.77 -2.00 -1.14
CA ALA A 5 -12.61 -2.63 -2.45
C ALA A 5 -11.34 -2.13 -3.11
N GLY A 6 -10.72 -3.01 -3.90
CA GLY A 6 -9.53 -2.70 -4.67
C GLY A 6 -9.73 -1.50 -5.60
N GLN A 7 -8.77 -0.57 -5.61
CA GLN A 7 -8.82 0.60 -6.48
C GLN A 7 -7.42 1.11 -6.83
N GLN A 8 -7.31 1.95 -7.85
CA GLN A 8 -6.09 2.70 -8.13
C GLN A 8 -6.10 4.00 -7.31
N VAL A 9 -5.08 4.18 -6.47
CA VAL A 9 -4.93 5.35 -5.58
C VAL A 9 -3.51 5.86 -5.64
N SER A 10 -3.27 7.10 -5.21
CA SER A 10 -1.93 7.68 -5.15
C SER A 10 -1.65 8.19 -3.74
N SER A 11 -0.46 7.87 -3.22
CA SER A 11 -0.03 8.30 -1.90
C SER A 11 0.21 9.82 -1.86
N PRO A 12 -0.49 10.59 -1.01
CA PRO A 12 -0.29 12.04 -0.94
C PRO A 12 0.92 12.44 -0.07
N ASP A 13 1.24 11.64 0.95
CA ASP A 13 2.37 11.86 1.87
C ASP A 13 2.79 10.55 2.56
N ILE A 14 3.81 10.63 3.43
CA ILE A 14 4.39 9.49 4.16
C ILE A 14 3.33 8.74 5.00
N ARG A 15 2.52 9.46 5.80
CA ARG A 15 1.60 8.85 6.78
C ARG A 15 0.32 8.37 6.12
N ALA A 16 -0.27 9.20 5.27
CA ALA A 16 -1.45 8.82 4.50
C ALA A 16 -1.15 7.64 3.56
N GLY A 17 0.06 7.57 2.99
CA GLY A 17 0.50 6.46 2.18
C GLY A 17 0.50 5.12 2.92
N MET A 18 1.02 5.09 4.15
CA MET A 18 0.93 3.87 4.98
C MET A 18 -0.50 3.51 5.37
N ALA A 19 -1.35 4.50 5.64
CA ALA A 19 -2.77 4.24 5.88
C ALA A 19 -3.44 3.59 4.67
N LEU A 20 -3.10 4.03 3.45
CA LEU A 20 -3.57 3.42 2.20
C LEU A 20 -3.04 1.98 2.02
N VAL A 21 -1.79 1.70 2.37
CA VAL A 21 -1.24 0.33 2.34
C VAL A 21 -2.04 -0.59 3.26
N LEU A 22 -2.31 -0.17 4.49
CA LEU A 22 -3.09 -0.98 5.42
C LEU A 22 -4.55 -1.15 4.96
N ALA A 23 -5.15 -0.11 4.41
CA ALA A 23 -6.49 -0.18 3.84
C ALA A 23 -6.55 -1.14 2.63
N ALA A 24 -5.52 -1.13 1.78
CA ALA A 24 -5.38 -2.02 0.63
C ALA A 24 -5.28 -3.49 1.06
N LEU A 25 -4.50 -3.79 2.10
CA LEU A 25 -4.36 -5.14 2.64
C LEU A 25 -5.66 -5.70 3.24
N ALA A 26 -6.57 -4.82 3.67
CA ALA A 26 -7.89 -5.19 4.19
C ALA A 26 -9.02 -5.14 3.13
N ALA A 27 -8.72 -4.73 1.89
CA ALA A 27 -9.70 -4.57 0.84
C ALA A 27 -9.95 -5.87 0.06
N ASP A 28 -11.19 -6.05 -0.39
CA ASP A 28 -11.53 -7.11 -1.35
C ASP A 28 -11.05 -6.69 -2.75
N GLY A 29 -10.18 -7.50 -3.38
CA GLY A 29 -9.62 -7.25 -4.71
C GLY A 29 -8.19 -6.69 -4.70
N VAL A 30 -7.78 -6.07 -5.80
CA VAL A 30 -6.41 -5.55 -5.98
C VAL A 30 -6.40 -4.03 -5.90
N THR A 31 -5.54 -3.48 -5.04
CA THR A 31 -5.29 -2.03 -4.97
C THR A 31 -3.91 -1.72 -5.52
N THR A 32 -3.84 -0.78 -6.45
CA THR A 32 -2.56 -0.26 -6.98
C THR A 32 -2.29 1.10 -6.38
N ILE A 33 -1.21 1.24 -5.61
CA ILE A 33 -0.82 2.49 -4.95
C ILE A 33 0.31 3.14 -5.72
N GLY A 34 0.05 4.32 -6.30
CA GLY A 34 1.04 5.18 -6.95
C GLY A 34 1.77 6.11 -5.98
N ASN A 35 2.81 6.78 -6.49
CA ASN A 35 3.64 7.72 -5.73
C ASN A 35 4.27 7.12 -4.45
N VAL A 36 4.66 5.84 -4.50
CA VAL A 36 5.25 5.10 -3.37
C VAL A 36 6.53 5.72 -2.82
N ARG A 37 7.23 6.55 -3.60
CA ARG A 37 8.37 7.35 -3.13
C ARG A 37 8.06 8.18 -1.88
N GLN A 38 6.82 8.64 -1.71
CA GLN A 38 6.44 9.35 -0.48
C GLN A 38 6.48 8.42 0.74
N ILE A 39 6.05 7.17 0.59
CA ILE A 39 6.07 6.17 1.67
C ILE A 39 7.51 5.80 2.03
N ASP A 40 8.34 5.59 1.01
CA ASP A 40 9.73 5.14 1.16
C ASP A 40 10.59 6.12 1.96
N ARG A 41 10.26 7.42 1.95
CA ARG A 41 10.95 8.45 2.74
C ARG A 41 10.82 8.24 4.26
N GLY A 42 9.78 7.55 4.72
CA GLY A 42 9.54 7.27 6.13
C GLY A 42 9.58 5.79 6.51
N TYR A 43 9.48 4.89 5.52
CA TYR A 43 9.37 3.45 5.74
C TYR A 43 10.28 2.69 4.79
N GLU A 44 11.47 2.38 5.28
CA GLU A 44 12.45 1.61 4.54
C GLU A 44 11.96 0.17 4.28
N GLN A 45 12.01 -0.24 3.01
CA GLN A 45 11.72 -1.61 2.54
C GLN A 45 10.39 -2.16 3.08
N ILE A 46 9.37 -1.30 3.16
CA ILE A 46 8.11 -1.65 3.82
C ILE A 46 7.40 -2.83 3.15
N ASP A 47 7.47 -2.93 1.83
CA ASP A 47 6.91 -4.03 1.06
C ASP A 47 7.59 -5.36 1.40
N ALA A 48 8.91 -5.39 1.56
CA ALA A 48 9.63 -6.60 1.97
C ALA A 48 9.26 -7.00 3.40
N LYS A 49 9.21 -6.03 4.34
CA LYS A 49 8.82 -6.27 5.73
C LYS A 49 7.39 -6.80 5.84
N LEU A 50 6.45 -6.24 5.07
CA LEU A 50 5.07 -6.70 5.05
C LEU A 50 4.94 -8.10 4.42
N ARG A 51 5.66 -8.40 3.34
CA ARG A 51 5.70 -9.76 2.78
C ARG A 51 6.21 -10.79 3.78
N GLN A 52 7.23 -10.46 4.57
CA GLN A 52 7.75 -11.34 5.64
C GLN A 52 6.69 -11.62 6.71
N LEU A 53 5.71 -10.74 6.88
CA LEU A 53 4.56 -10.92 7.77
C LEU A 53 3.36 -11.61 7.09
N GLY A 54 3.51 -12.06 5.84
CA GLY A 54 2.46 -12.75 5.08
C GLY A 54 1.56 -11.85 4.24
N ALA A 55 1.89 -10.55 4.10
CA ALA A 55 1.12 -9.66 3.24
C ALA A 55 1.32 -9.98 1.75
N HIS A 56 0.22 -10.02 0.99
CA HIS A 56 0.25 -10.19 -0.46
C HIS A 56 0.39 -8.83 -1.16
N ILE A 57 1.62 -8.35 -1.28
CA ILE A 57 1.97 -7.06 -1.88
C ILE A 57 3.12 -7.24 -2.87
N GLU A 58 3.11 -6.52 -3.98
CA GLU A 58 4.19 -6.51 -4.97
C GLU A 58 4.60 -5.07 -5.30
N ARG A 59 5.89 -4.85 -5.56
CA ARG A 59 6.33 -3.61 -6.21
C ARG A 59 6.38 -3.88 -7.70
N ILE A 60 5.69 -3.04 -8.46
CA ILE A 60 5.71 -3.08 -9.91
C ILE A 60 6.36 -1.79 -10.41
N GLU A 61 7.15 -1.90 -11.46
CA GLU A 61 7.60 -0.75 -12.23
C GLU A 61 6.42 -0.28 -13.09
N GLY A 62 6.12 1.01 -13.04
CA GLY A 62 5.05 1.66 -13.79
C GLY A 62 5.58 2.82 -14.61
#